data_AF-A0A0C9XRS0-F1
#
_entry.id   AF-A0A0C9XRS0-F1
#
_cell.length_a   1.000
_cell.length_b   1.000
_cell.length_c   1.000
_cell.angle_alpha   90.00
_cell.angle_beta   90.00
_cell.angle_gamma   90.00
#
_symmetry.space_group_name_H-M   'P 1'
#
loop_
_entity.id
_entity.type
_entity.pdbx_description
1 polymer ?
#
loop_
_entity_poly.entity_id
_entity_poly.type
_entity_poly.pdbx_seq_one_letter_code
_entity_poly.pdbx_strand_id
1 'polypeptide(L)'
;MIDNWPVDDKTRDELETLKTTHHLVPLPAYDVDGNLIQLHAYQRSLQGAHVALYFNMTHWAIARKGGTHGNDVLTAEIQMIRIIEPPHQTTMPSKCKVSLYIHPDSNCNKKLRTT
;
A
#
# COMPACT_ATOMS: atom_id res chain seq x y z
N MET A 1 -8.74 -16.76 12.35
CA MET A 1 -9.49 -15.84 13.23
C MET A 1 -9.07 -14.43 12.88
N ILE A 2 -10.03 -13.59 12.51
CA ILE A 2 -9.79 -12.27 11.92
C ILE A 2 -9.67 -11.16 12.96
N ASP A 3 -9.65 -11.56 14.22
CA ASP A 3 -9.75 -10.68 15.39
C ASP A 3 -8.53 -9.76 15.56
N ASN A 4 -7.46 -10.00 14.80
CA ASN A 4 -6.24 -9.18 14.77
C ASN A 4 -6.02 -8.50 13.40
N TRP A 5 -7.06 -8.29 12.59
CA TRP A 5 -6.91 -7.53 11.35
C TRP A 5 -6.53 -6.08 11.69
N PRO A 6 -5.45 -5.53 11.10
CA PRO A 6 -5.05 -4.15 11.33
C PRO A 6 -6.03 -3.21 10.62
N VAL A 7 -7.12 -2.85 11.30
CA VAL A 7 -8.08 -1.82 10.87
C VAL A 7 -7.99 -0.60 11.78
N ASP A 8 -8.26 0.57 11.21
CA ASP A 8 -8.37 1.80 11.99
C ASP A 8 -9.58 1.74 12.92
N ASP A 9 -9.54 2.45 14.05
CA ASP A 9 -10.65 2.44 15.03
C ASP A 9 -11.99 2.87 14.45
N LYS A 10 -11.96 3.73 13.42
CA LYS A 10 -13.16 4.23 12.75
C LYS A 10 -13.90 3.16 11.96
N THR A 11 -13.21 2.09 11.54
CA THR A 11 -13.78 1.04 10.68
C THR A 11 -14.00 -0.28 11.41
N ARG A 12 -13.83 -0.29 12.74
CA ARG A 12 -14.01 -1.51 13.56
C ARG A 12 -15.45 -2.00 13.57
N ASP A 13 -16.43 -1.10 13.66
CA ASP A 13 -17.86 -1.47 13.68
C ASP A 13 -18.29 -2.14 12.36
N GLU A 14 -17.74 -1.65 11.25
CA GLU A 14 -17.98 -2.23 9.92
C GLU A 14 -17.33 -3.61 9.81
N LEU A 15 -16.11 -3.79 10.34
CA LEU A 15 -15.46 -5.09 10.39
C LEU A 15 -16.27 -6.11 11.21
N GLU A 16 -16.80 -5.72 12.37
CA GLU A 16 -17.66 -6.59 13.18
C GLU A 16 -18.94 -6.99 12.42
N THR A 17 -19.56 -6.04 11.72
CA THR A 17 -20.70 -6.34 10.84
C THR A 17 -20.33 -7.33 9.73
N LEU A 18 -19.15 -7.16 9.14
CA LEU A 18 -18.63 -8.03 8.09
C LEU A 18 -18.36 -9.46 8.58
N LYS A 19 -17.86 -9.61 9.82
CA LYS A 19 -17.68 -10.93 10.46
C LYS A 19 -18.99 -11.70 10.62
N THR A 20 -20.11 -10.99 10.87
CA THR A 20 -21.42 -11.65 11.04
C THR A 20 -22.04 -12.10 9.73
N THR A 21 -21.67 -11.47 8.62
CA THR A 21 -22.32 -11.67 7.32
C THR A 21 -21.48 -12.48 6.34
N HIS A 22 -20.15 -12.49 6.49
CA HIS A 22 -19.23 -13.08 5.52
C HIS A 22 -18.12 -13.89 6.19
N HIS A 23 -17.62 -14.89 5.45
CA HIS A 23 -16.38 -15.57 5.78
C HIS A 23 -15.21 -14.84 5.13
N LEU A 24 -14.44 -14.14 5.94
CA LEU A 24 -13.30 -13.39 5.47
C LEU A 24 -12.06 -14.28 5.37
N VAL A 25 -11.49 -14.34 4.16
CA VAL A 25 -10.27 -15.07 3.85
C VAL A 25 -9.20 -14.04 3.48
N PRO A 26 -8.15 -13.85 4.30
CA PRO A 26 -7.09 -12.92 3.98
C PRO A 26 -6.31 -13.37 2.74
N LEU A 27 -6.00 -12.43 1.86
CA LEU A 27 -5.10 -12.68 0.73
C LEU A 27 -3.70 -13.03 1.28
N PRO A 28 -3.08 -14.16 0.90
CA PRO A 28 -1.78 -14.55 1.43
C PRO A 28 -0.69 -13.58 0.96
N ALA A 29 0.13 -13.15 1.90
CA ALA A 29 1.28 -12.29 1.65
C ALA A 29 2.55 -12.95 2.20
N TYR A 30 3.64 -12.86 1.45
CA TYR A 30 4.92 -13.47 1.78
C TYR A 30 6.02 -12.43 1.90
N ASP A 31 6.91 -12.60 2.88
CA ASP A 31 8.09 -11.75 3.04
C ASP A 31 9.15 -12.04 1.97
N VAL A 32 10.29 -11.35 2.06
CA VAL A 32 11.40 -11.48 1.12
C VAL A 32 11.95 -12.91 1.09
N ASP A 33 11.99 -13.55 2.27
CA ASP A 33 12.46 -14.92 2.48
C ASP A 33 11.42 -15.97 2.07
N GLY A 34 10.20 -15.54 1.72
CA GLY A 34 9.10 -16.40 1.29
C GLY A 34 8.28 -16.98 2.45
N ASN A 35 8.41 -16.46 3.67
CA ASN A 35 7.56 -16.86 4.79
C ASN A 35 6.21 -16.16 4.73
N LEU A 36 5.16 -16.87 5.14
CA LEU A 36 3.82 -16.29 5.23
C LEU A 36 3.80 -15.19 6.31
N ILE A 37 3.46 -13.98 5.90
CA ILE A 37 3.24 -12.85 6.79
C ILE A 37 1.96 -13.09 7.57
N GLN A 38 1.99 -12.86 8.87
CA GLN A 38 0.80 -12.91 9.70
C GLN A 38 -0.06 -11.66 9.50
N LEU A 39 -1.37 -11.82 9.53
CA LEU A 39 -2.33 -10.75 9.21
C LEU A 39 -2.11 -9.47 10.03
N HIS A 40 -1.81 -9.59 11.33
CA HIS A 40 -1.55 -8.45 12.22
C HIS A 40 -0.32 -7.62 11.78
N ALA A 41 0.60 -8.19 11.00
CA ALA A 41 1.79 -7.54 10.49
C ALA A 41 1.58 -6.94 9.09
N TYR A 42 0.44 -7.15 8.44
CA TYR A 42 0.21 -6.73 7.05
C TYR A 42 0.45 -5.25 6.83
N GLN A 43 -0.13 -4.41 7.68
CA GLN A 43 0.01 -2.96 7.54
C GLN A 43 1.49 -2.54 7.62
N ARG A 44 2.23 -3.00 8.64
CA ARG A 44 3.64 -2.67 8.81
C ARG A 44 4.52 -3.24 7.70
N SER A 45 4.26 -4.46 7.25
CA SER A 45 5.13 -5.15 6.30
C SER A 45 4.88 -4.75 4.86
N LEU A 46 3.63 -4.41 4.49
CA LEU A 46 3.26 -4.10 3.10
C LEU A 46 3.25 -2.60 2.80
N GLN A 47 2.99 -1.74 3.79
CA GLN A 47 2.89 -0.31 3.56
C GLN A 47 4.25 0.27 3.17
N GLY A 48 4.37 0.67 1.90
CA GLY A 48 5.61 1.22 1.33
C GLY A 48 6.61 0.16 0.85
N ALA A 49 6.24 -1.13 0.88
CA ALA A 49 7.06 -2.21 0.36
C ALA A 49 6.94 -2.33 -1.16
N HIS A 50 8.01 -2.76 -1.81
CA HIS A 50 7.97 -3.14 -3.22
C HIS A 50 7.58 -4.61 -3.32
N VAL A 51 6.48 -4.91 -4.00
CA VAL A 51 5.88 -6.25 -4.04
C VAL A 51 5.70 -6.77 -5.46
N ALA A 52 5.84 -8.08 -5.63
CA ALA A 52 5.31 -8.83 -6.75
C ALA A 52 3.87 -9.24 -6.45
N LEU A 53 2.96 -8.97 -7.38
CA LEU A 53 1.59 -9.47 -7.35
C LEU A 53 1.45 -10.62 -8.33
N TYR A 54 0.92 -11.73 -7.85
CA TYR A 54 0.56 -12.88 -8.68
C TYR A 54 -0.95 -12.89 -8.81
N PHE A 55 -1.45 -12.81 -10.05
CA PHE A 55 -2.88 -12.76 -10.32
C PHE A 55 -3.21 -13.55 -11.59
N ASN A 56 -4.42 -14.08 -11.64
CA ASN A 56 -5.01 -14.62 -12.86
C ASN A 56 -5.75 -13.49 -13.57
N MET A 57 -5.58 -13.39 -14.88
CA MET A 57 -6.29 -12.39 -15.68
C MET A 57 -7.32 -13.09 -16.58
N THR A 58 -8.59 -12.72 -16.42
CA THR A 58 -9.69 -13.22 -17.23
C THR A 58 -10.19 -12.09 -18.12
N HIS A 59 -10.28 -12.36 -19.42
CA HIS A 59 -10.84 -11.44 -20.39
C HIS A 59 -12.22 -11.93 -20.82
N TRP A 60 -13.20 -11.03 -20.72
CA TRP A 60 -14.57 -11.24 -21.16
C TRP A 60 -14.85 -10.33 -22.36
N ALA A 61 -14.92 -10.91 -23.55
CA ALA A 61 -15.38 -10.22 -24.74
C ALA A 61 -16.91 -10.21 -24.76
N ILE A 62 -17.52 -9.05 -24.52
CA ILE A 62 -18.97 -8.88 -24.54
C ILE A 62 -19.38 -8.49 -25.97
N ALA A 63 -19.98 -9.47 -26.65
CA ALA A 63 -20.40 -9.32 -28.04
C ALA A 63 -21.45 -8.20 -28.21
N ARG A 64 -21.38 -7.55 -29.37
CA ARG A 64 -22.31 -6.51 -29.80
C ARG A 64 -23.76 -7.03 -29.84
N LYS A 65 -24.70 -6.22 -29.34
CA LYS A 65 -26.15 -6.38 -29.57
C LYS A 65 -26.75 -5.04 -29.99
N GLY A 66 -27.55 -5.02 -31.06
CA GLY A 66 -28.39 -3.86 -31.41
C GLY A 66 -27.69 -2.59 -31.93
N GLY A 67 -26.52 -2.69 -32.56
CA GLY A 67 -25.85 -1.56 -33.23
C GLY A 67 -24.86 -0.78 -32.36
N THR A 68 -24.70 -1.15 -31.08
CA THR A 68 -23.65 -0.58 -30.20
C THR A 68 -22.31 -1.33 -30.37
N HIS A 69 -21.20 -0.67 -30.08
CA HIS A 69 -19.88 -1.33 -30.01
C HIS A 69 -19.88 -2.41 -28.92
N GLY A 70 -19.21 -3.53 -29.19
CA GLY A 70 -18.91 -4.54 -28.17
C GLY A 70 -17.92 -3.97 -27.14
N ASN A 71 -17.90 -4.56 -25.95
CA ASN A 71 -17.04 -4.12 -24.87
C ASN A 71 -16.18 -5.28 -24.37
N ASP A 72 -14.94 -4.97 -24.01
CA ASP A 72 -14.04 -5.91 -23.37
C ASP A 72 -13.95 -5.60 -21.88
N VAL A 73 -14.08 -6.63 -21.04
CA VAL A 73 -13.88 -6.52 -19.60
C VAL A 73 -12.71 -7.42 -19.22
N LEU A 74 -11.67 -6.84 -18.63
CA LEU A 74 -10.56 -7.59 -18.05
C LEU A 74 -10.69 -7.57 -16.54
N THR A 75 -10.59 -8.74 -15.92
CA THR A 75 -10.62 -8.92 -14.47
C THR A 75 -9.32 -9.56 -14.03
N ALA A 76 -8.65 -8.95 -13.05
CA ALA A 76 -7.47 -9.50 -12.41
C ALA A 76 -7.84 -10.03 -11.01
N GLU A 77 -7.70 -11.33 -10.81
CA GLU A 77 -7.92 -11.98 -9.53
C GLU A 77 -6.57 -12.25 -8.85
N ILE A 78 -6.29 -11.50 -7.78
CA ILE A 78 -5.03 -11.60 -7.06
C ILE A 78 -5.00 -12.90 -6.25
N GLN A 79 -3.94 -13.68 -6.42
CA GLN A 79 -3.71 -14.97 -5.77
C GLN A 79 -2.78 -14.83 -4.56
N MET A 80 -1.70 -14.03 -4.69
CA MET A 80 -0.79 -13.74 -3.59
C MET A 80 0.03 -12.48 -3.79
N ILE A 81 0.58 -11.97 -2.69
CA ILE A 81 1.52 -10.86 -2.63
C ILE A 81 2.87 -11.39 -2.16
N ARG A 82 3.97 -11.00 -2.80
CA ARG A 82 5.33 -11.31 -2.31
C ARG A 82 6.16 -10.04 -2.22
N ILE A 83 6.78 -9.79 -1.07
CA ILE A 83 7.71 -8.68 -0.91
C ILE A 83 9.00 -8.98 -1.69
N ILE A 84 9.39 -8.06 -2.57
CA ILE A 84 10.68 -8.06 -3.26
C ILE A 84 11.66 -7.22 -2.44
N GLU A 85 11.22 -6.05 -1.99
CA GLU A 85 12.00 -5.15 -1.15
C GLU A 85 11.16 -4.67 0.04
N PRO A 86 11.69 -4.74 1.27
CA PRO A 86 10.96 -4.31 2.45
C PRO A 86 10.66 -2.80 2.38
N PRO A 87 9.67 -2.33 3.15
CA PRO A 87 9.32 -0.93 3.15
C PRO A 87 10.50 -0.07 3.56
N HIS A 88 10.82 0.93 2.75
CA HIS A 88 11.87 1.89 3.08
C HIS A 88 11.46 2.64 4.34
N GLN A 89 12.24 2.48 5.41
CA GLN A 89 12.08 3.32 6.59
C GLN A 89 12.49 4.73 6.19
N THR A 90 11.52 5.59 5.90
CA THR A 90 11.75 7.03 5.87
C THR A 90 12.11 7.44 7.28
N THR A 91 13.41 7.40 7.62
CA THR A 91 13.92 8.11 8.79
C THR A 91 13.61 9.57 8.54
N MET A 92 12.50 10.05 9.10
CA MET A 92 12.25 11.47 9.23
C MET A 92 13.54 12.07 9.77
N PRO A 93 14.16 13.06 9.10
CA PRO A 93 15.35 13.69 9.64
C PRO A 93 14.96 14.21 11.02
N SER A 94 15.57 13.62 12.06
CA SER A 94 15.42 14.08 13.43
C SER A 94 15.61 15.60 13.39
N LYS A 95 14.58 16.36 13.81
CA LYS A 95 14.55 17.83 13.76
C LYS A 95 15.96 18.37 13.91
N CYS A 96 16.52 18.90 12.82
CA CYS A 96 17.80 19.59 12.87
C CYS A 96 17.62 20.67 13.94
N LYS A 97 18.27 20.54 15.10
CA LYS A 97 18.24 21.56 16.14
C LYS A 97 18.97 22.75 15.53
N VAL A 98 18.20 23.67 14.94
CA VAL A 98 18.69 24.97 14.53
C VAL A 98 19.18 25.64 15.80
N SER A 99 20.51 25.76 15.93
CA SER A 99 21.14 26.58 16.95
C SER A 99 20.63 28.01 16.77
N LEU A 100 20.10 28.60 17.84
CA LEU A 100 19.68 30.02 17.86
C LEU A 100 20.87 30.99 17.83
N TYR A 101 22.12 30.51 17.71
CA TYR A 101 23.28 31.37 17.60
C TYR A 101 23.48 31.84 16.15
N ILE A 102 22.81 32.95 15.81
CA ILE A 102 23.13 33.75 14.64
C ILE A 102 24.37 34.58 14.98
N HIS A 103 25.54 34.23 14.42
CA HIS A 103 26.70 35.11 14.47
C HIS A 103 26.37 36.38 13.67
N PRO A 104 26.57 37.60 14.22
CA PRO A 104 26.12 38.86 13.61
C PRO A 104 26.72 39.20 12.25
N ASP A 105 27.63 38.39 11.71
CA ASP A 105 28.34 38.65 10.45
C ASP A 105 28.00 37.66 9.31
N SER A 106 26.97 36.83 9.47
CA SER A 106 26.60 35.85 8.43
C SER A 106 25.80 36.51 7.30
N ASN A 107 26.51 37.12 6.34
CA ASN A 107 25.95 37.72 5.14
C ASN A 107 25.45 36.64 4.17
N CYS A 108 24.13 36.41 4.10
CA CYS A 108 23.50 35.54 3.11
C CYS A 108 23.25 36.33 1.81
N ASN A 109 24.27 36.42 0.96
CA ASN A 109 24.08 36.91 -0.40
C ASN A 109 23.33 35.86 -1.22
N LYS A 110 22.05 36.15 -1.47
CA LYS A 110 21.20 35.45 -2.44
C LYS A 110 21.87 35.46 -3.81
N LYS A 111 22.24 34.29 -4.34
CA LYS A 111 22.39 34.10 -5.78
C LYS A 111 21.26 33.20 -6.27
N LEU A 112 20.20 33.86 -6.74
CA LEU A 112 19.27 33.28 -7.71
C LEU A 112 19.92 33.43 -9.08
N ARG A 113 20.18 32.34 -9.81
CA ARG A 113 20.13 32.37 -11.28
C ARG A 113 19.95 31.00 -11.92
N THR A 114 18.80 30.91 -12.58
CA THR A 114 18.40 30.16 -13.77
C THR A 114 19.53 29.67 -14.68
N THR A 115 19.45 28.39 -15.07
CA THR A 115 19.24 27.90 -16.45
C THR A 115 18.81 26.45 -16.39
#